data_AF-A0A0F9JMP5-F1
#
_entry.id   AF-A0A0F9JMP5-F1
#
_cell.length_a   1.000
_cell.length_b   1.000
_cell.length_c   1.000
_cell.angle_alpha   90.00
_cell.angle_beta   90.00
_cell.angle_gamma   90.00
#
_symmetry.space_group_name_H-M   'P 1'
#
loop_
_entity.id
_entity.type
_entity.pdbx_description
1 polymer ?
#
loop_
_entity_poly.entity_id
_entity_poly.type
_entity_poly.pdbx_seq_one_letter_code
_entity_poly.pdbx_strand_id
1 'polypeptide(L)'
;MWFPGAVLFAMYIGAILITPKKKWYIFSIYIVLGIIFELFLFIDLSGSVTFDYPSTSGEDLINDNLVFTSITGIVALIFLLSLLIFLGFGFLRKGLQSTGIIRRKFFLISVGAFIYIIGAVLDGLFSPGLALIFIRSGMAFSAWLFYFGLKE
;
A
#
# COMPACT_ATOMS: atom_id res chain seq x y z
N MET A 1 -7.60 10.06 -4.11
CA MET A 1 -6.82 8.83 -4.32
C MET A 1 -7.77 7.63 -4.28
N TRP A 2 -7.83 6.77 -5.29
CA TRP A 2 -8.67 5.55 -5.22
C TRP A 2 -7.92 4.39 -4.55
N PHE A 3 -7.62 4.60 -3.26
CA PHE A 3 -6.82 3.68 -2.45
C PHE A 3 -7.47 2.29 -2.28
N PRO A 4 -8.78 2.17 -1.98
CA PRO A 4 -9.42 0.87 -1.87
C PRO A 4 -9.42 0.06 -3.17
N GLY A 5 -9.55 0.73 -4.33
CA GLY A 5 -9.52 0.05 -5.63
C GLY A 5 -8.25 -0.76 -5.85
N ALA A 6 -7.08 -0.13 -5.63
CA ALA A 6 -5.80 -0.81 -5.75
C ALA A 6 -5.62 -1.92 -4.70
N VAL A 7 -6.00 -1.65 -3.45
CA VAL A 7 -5.89 -2.61 -2.34
C VAL A 7 -6.71 -3.87 -2.62
N LEU A 8 -7.92 -3.76 -3.18
CA LEU A 8 -8.77 -4.91 -3.45
C LEU A 8 -8.12 -5.93 -4.40
N PHE A 9 -7.57 -5.46 -5.53
CA PHE A 9 -6.88 -6.34 -6.47
C PHE A 9 -5.61 -6.93 -5.86
N ALA A 10 -4.85 -6.11 -5.15
CA ALA A 10 -3.66 -6.55 -4.43
C ALA A 10 -3.98 -7.64 -3.40
N MET A 11 -5.07 -7.49 -2.64
CA MET A 11 -5.52 -8.47 -1.66
C MET A 11 -6.01 -9.76 -2.30
N TYR A 12 -6.69 -9.69 -3.45
CA TYR A 12 -7.08 -10.89 -4.20
C TYR A 12 -5.83 -11.70 -4.62
N ILE A 13 -4.82 -11.02 -5.17
CA ILE A 13 -3.54 -11.64 -5.56
C ILE A 13 -2.84 -12.22 -4.32
N GLY A 14 -2.68 -11.43 -3.26
CA GLY A 14 -2.01 -11.85 -2.03
C GLY A 14 -2.71 -13.04 -1.36
N ALA A 15 -4.04 -13.08 -1.39
CA ALA A 15 -4.81 -14.21 -0.88
C ALA A 15 -4.57 -15.50 -1.69
N ILE A 16 -4.39 -15.40 -3.02
CA ILE A 16 -4.01 -16.53 -3.86
C ILE A 16 -2.61 -17.05 -3.49
N LEU A 17 -1.66 -16.16 -3.19
CA LEU A 17 -0.29 -16.54 -2.83
C LEU A 17 -0.23 -17.31 -1.51
N ILE A 18 -1.06 -16.93 -0.53
CA ILE A 18 -1.03 -17.52 0.82
C ILE A 18 -2.02 -18.68 0.96
N THR A 19 -3.31 -18.46 0.69
CA THR A 19 -4.38 -19.45 0.90
C THR A 19 -5.41 -19.38 -0.23
N PRO A 20 -5.14 -20.01 -1.38
CA PRO A 20 -6.00 -19.91 -2.57
C PRO A 20 -7.43 -20.42 -2.33
N LYS A 21 -7.60 -21.39 -1.41
CA LYS A 21 -8.92 -21.94 -1.03
C LYS A 21 -9.84 -20.90 -0.37
N LYS A 22 -9.27 -19.89 0.31
CA LYS A 22 -10.03 -18.87 1.06
C LYS A 22 -9.99 -17.49 0.38
N LYS A 23 -9.51 -17.40 -0.87
CA LYS A 23 -9.29 -16.11 -1.55
C LYS A 23 -10.54 -15.24 -1.63
N TRP A 24 -11.71 -15.85 -1.90
CA TRP A 24 -12.97 -15.12 -2.00
C TRP A 24 -13.45 -14.60 -0.64
N TYR A 25 -13.30 -15.39 0.42
CA TYR A 25 -13.63 -14.96 1.77
C TYR A 25 -12.79 -13.75 2.19
N ILE A 26 -11.48 -13.83 1.97
CA ILE A 26 -10.55 -12.73 2.25
C ILE A 26 -10.93 -11.51 1.41
N PHE A 27 -11.09 -11.67 0.10
CA PHE A 27 -11.47 -10.59 -0.81
C PHE A 27 -12.77 -9.90 -0.41
N SER A 28 -13.81 -10.65 -0.02
CA SER A 28 -15.08 -10.09 0.46
C SER A 28 -14.92 -9.25 1.72
N ILE A 29 -14.04 -9.63 2.66
CA ILE A 29 -13.75 -8.81 3.84
C ILE A 29 -13.17 -7.46 3.42
N TYR A 30 -12.22 -7.43 2.49
CA TYR A 30 -11.63 -6.17 2.02
C TYR A 30 -12.60 -5.33 1.20
N ILE A 31 -13.58 -5.94 0.50
CA ILE A 31 -14.67 -5.18 -0.12
C ILE A 31 -15.47 -4.44 0.94
N VAL A 32 -15.89 -5.12 2.00
CA VAL A 32 -16.65 -4.50 3.09
C VAL A 32 -15.84 -3.40 3.77
N LEU A 33 -14.57 -3.65 4.08
CA LEU A 33 -13.68 -2.63 4.63
C LEU A 33 -13.47 -1.45 3.67
N GLY A 34 -13.40 -1.70 2.35
CA GLY A 34 -13.26 -0.65 1.34
C GLY A 34 -14.49 0.24 1.27
N ILE A 35 -15.69 -0.35 1.37
CA ILE A 35 -16.95 0.39 1.47
C ILE A 35 -16.97 1.22 2.75
N ILE A 36 -16.57 0.65 3.89
CA ILE A 36 -16.46 1.39 5.16
C ILE A 36 -15.50 2.57 5.02
N PHE A 37 -14.31 2.35 4.46
CA PHE A 37 -13.32 3.40 4.23
C PHE A 37 -13.90 4.56 3.41
N GLU A 38 -14.49 4.27 2.25
CA GLU A 38 -15.05 5.31 1.38
C GLU A 38 -16.21 6.04 2.08
N LEU A 39 -17.14 5.32 2.73
CA LEU A 39 -18.26 5.94 3.43
C LEU A 39 -17.79 6.94 4.50
N PHE A 40 -16.83 6.56 5.34
CA PHE A 40 -16.32 7.46 6.38
C PHE A 40 -15.52 8.63 5.80
N LEU A 41 -14.76 8.40 4.73
CA LEU A 41 -14.04 9.48 4.03
C LEU A 41 -15.01 10.52 3.45
N PHE A 42 -16.14 10.10 2.89
CA PHE A 42 -17.14 11.01 2.31
C PHE A 42 -18.02 11.70 3.35
N ILE A 43 -18.36 11.02 4.45
CA ILE A 43 -19.23 11.57 5.50
C ILE A 43 -18.46 12.56 6.40
N ASP A 44 -17.20 12.25 6.74
CA ASP A 44 -16.37 13.07 7.62
C ASP A 44 -14.98 13.28 7.01
N LEU A 45 -14.94 14.02 5.90
CA LEU A 45 -13.70 14.34 5.22
C LEU A 45 -12.74 15.15 6.13
N SER A 46 -13.27 16.12 6.88
CA SER A 46 -12.50 16.99 7.78
C SER A 46 -11.89 16.25 8.97
N GLY A 47 -12.56 15.22 9.49
CA GLY A 47 -12.01 14.36 10.54
C GLY A 47 -11.06 13.28 10.00
N SER A 48 -11.17 12.95 8.71
CA SER A 48 -10.39 11.90 8.06
C SER A 48 -9.08 12.39 7.45
N VAL A 49 -9.05 13.64 6.97
CA VAL A 49 -7.92 14.21 6.23
C VAL A 49 -7.64 15.63 6.73
N THR A 50 -6.38 15.89 7.09
CA THR A 50 -5.89 17.24 7.36
C THR A 50 -5.30 17.83 6.09
N PHE A 51 -5.62 19.08 5.81
CA PHE A 51 -5.04 19.85 4.71
C PHE A 51 -4.14 20.94 5.27
N ASP A 52 -2.87 20.91 4.88
CA ASP A 52 -1.90 21.95 5.21
C ASP A 52 -1.68 22.81 3.96
N TYR A 53 -2.04 24.09 4.07
CA TYR A 53 -2.00 25.05 2.98
C TYR A 53 -0.70 25.84 3.05
N PRO A 54 -0.02 26.10 1.91
CA PRO A 54 1.19 26.91 1.92
C PRO A 54 0.87 28.34 2.40
N SER A 55 1.81 28.94 3.14
CA SER A 55 1.70 30.32 3.63
C SER A 55 1.55 31.33 2.49
N THR A 56 2.13 31.03 1.33
CA THR A 56 2.03 31.85 0.12
C THR A 56 1.34 31.06 -0.99
N SER A 57 0.29 31.63 -1.58
CA SER A 57 -0.40 30.99 -2.71
C SER A 57 0.55 30.82 -3.90
N GLY A 58 0.64 29.59 -4.41
CA GLY A 58 1.47 29.24 -5.57
C GLY A 58 2.92 28.84 -5.24
N GLU A 59 3.31 28.83 -3.96
CA GLU A 59 4.65 28.43 -3.52
C GLU A 59 4.82 26.91 -3.45
N ASP A 60 3.79 26.19 -2.99
CA ASP A 60 3.81 24.72 -2.89
C ASP A 60 2.42 24.11 -3.13
N LEU A 61 2.36 22.78 -3.24
CA LEU A 61 1.13 22.00 -3.29
C LEU A 61 0.47 21.92 -1.89
N ILE A 62 -0.86 21.82 -1.88
CA ILE A 62 -1.59 21.52 -0.64
C ILE A 62 -1.21 20.11 -0.20
N ASN A 63 -0.77 19.99 1.04
CA ASN A 63 -0.36 18.73 1.62
C ASN A 63 -1.55 18.10 2.37
N ASP A 64 -2.10 17.02 1.83
CA ASP A 64 -3.16 16.25 2.46
C ASP A 64 -2.59 15.03 3.20
N ASN A 65 -2.95 14.89 4.48
CA ASN A 65 -2.53 13.75 5.31
C ASN A 65 -3.73 13.08 5.95
N LEU A 66 -3.69 11.75 5.96
CA LEU A 66 -4.71 10.94 6.59
C LEU A 66 -4.56 11.01 8.12
N VAL A 67 -5.65 11.27 8.83
CA VAL A 67 -5.65 11.28 10.30
C VAL A 67 -5.69 9.84 10.80
N PHE A 68 -4.57 9.29 11.30
CA PHE A 68 -4.48 7.88 11.71
C PHE A 68 -5.36 7.49 12.90
N THR A 69 -5.85 8.44 13.69
CA THR A 69 -6.81 8.20 14.78
C THR A 69 -8.26 8.16 14.30
N SER A 70 -8.54 8.62 13.07
CA SER A 70 -9.86 8.51 12.45
C SER A 70 -10.16 7.07 12.01
N ILE A 71 -11.43 6.75 11.81
CA ILE A 71 -11.85 5.43 11.31
C ILE A 71 -11.18 5.13 9.96
N THR A 72 -11.15 6.13 9.07
CA THR A 72 -10.52 6.10 7.76
C THR A 72 -9.01 5.83 7.88
N GLY A 73 -8.36 6.50 8.84
CA GLY A 73 -7.00 6.26 9.33
C GLY A 73 -6.71 4.81 9.67
N ILE A 74 -7.52 4.26 10.58
CA ILE A 74 -7.37 2.91 11.10
C ILE A 74 -7.59 1.87 9.99
N VAL A 75 -8.61 2.05 9.15
CA VAL A 75 -8.86 1.13 8.02
C VAL A 75 -7.71 1.16 7.01
N ALA A 76 -7.13 2.33 6.74
CA ALA A 76 -5.95 2.42 5.88
C ALA A 76 -4.75 1.67 6.46
N LEU A 77 -4.50 1.78 7.76
CA LEU A 77 -3.44 1.02 8.43
C LEU A 77 -3.69 -0.49 8.34
N ILE A 78 -4.93 -0.94 8.52
CA ILE A 78 -5.32 -2.35 8.32
C ILE A 78 -5.00 -2.79 6.90
N PHE A 79 -5.31 -1.98 5.88
CA PHE A 79 -4.95 -2.28 4.50
C PHE A 79 -3.44 -2.39 4.30
N LEU A 80 -2.65 -1.43 4.78
CA LEU A 80 -1.19 -1.43 4.63
C LEU A 80 -0.53 -2.65 5.30
N LEU A 81 -0.91 -2.95 6.55
CA LEU A 81 -0.42 -4.14 7.26
C LEU A 81 -0.81 -5.43 6.54
N SER A 82 -2.03 -5.47 6.00
CA SER A 82 -2.50 -6.63 5.27
C SER A 82 -1.78 -6.81 3.95
N LEU A 83 -1.51 -5.73 3.21
CA LEU A 83 -0.68 -5.80 2.01
C LEU A 83 0.72 -6.34 2.34
N LEU A 84 1.30 -5.92 3.47
CA LEU A 84 2.62 -6.40 3.90
C LEU A 84 2.60 -7.92 4.12
N ILE A 85 1.58 -8.41 4.81
CA ILE A 85 1.38 -9.84 5.09
C ILE A 85 1.10 -10.60 3.80
N PHE A 86 0.08 -10.19 3.04
CA PHE A 86 -0.43 -10.98 1.93
C PHE A 86 0.41 -10.88 0.67
N LEU A 87 0.96 -9.71 0.34
CA LEU A 87 1.85 -9.55 -0.81
C LEU A 87 3.31 -9.72 -0.41
N GLY A 88 3.81 -8.94 0.54
CA GLY A 88 5.22 -8.97 0.95
C GLY A 88 5.67 -10.39 1.32
N PHE A 89 5.04 -10.96 2.35
CA PHE A 89 5.33 -12.34 2.76
C PHE A 89 4.75 -13.41 1.81
N GLY A 90 3.65 -13.13 1.12
CA GLY A 90 3.10 -14.06 0.13
C GLY A 90 4.07 -14.36 -1.01
N PHE A 91 4.66 -13.31 -1.60
CA PHE A 91 5.70 -13.45 -2.62
C PHE A 91 6.99 -14.04 -2.04
N LEU A 92 7.39 -13.65 -0.83
CA LEU A 92 8.56 -14.23 -0.16
C LEU A 92 8.44 -15.74 -0.03
N ARG A 93 7.31 -16.22 0.49
CA ARG A 93 7.01 -17.65 0.63
C ARG A 93 7.08 -18.37 -0.72
N LYS A 94 6.49 -17.79 -1.77
CA LYS A 94 6.57 -18.37 -3.12
C LYS A 94 7.99 -18.39 -3.67
N GLY A 95 8.78 -17.37 -3.41
CA GLY A 95 10.22 -17.34 -3.74
C GLY A 95 10.98 -18.47 -3.04
N LEU A 96 10.73 -18.68 -1.75
CA LEU A 96 11.36 -19.76 -0.98
C LEU A 96 10.96 -21.17 -1.47
N GLN A 97 9.74 -21.32 -1.99
CA GLN A 97 9.23 -22.58 -2.55
C GLN A 97 9.67 -22.83 -4.00
N SER A 98 10.20 -21.82 -4.68
CA SER A 98 10.59 -21.90 -6.10
C SER A 98 12.08 -22.13 -6.26
N THR A 99 12.52 -22.49 -7.47
CA THR A 99 13.94 -22.67 -7.82
C THR A 99 14.32 -21.85 -9.04
N GLY A 100 15.64 -21.69 -9.26
CA GLY A 100 16.20 -21.03 -10.45
C GLY A 100 15.72 -19.59 -10.65
N ILE A 101 15.37 -19.27 -11.89
CA ILE A 101 14.96 -17.92 -12.31
C ILE A 101 13.65 -17.49 -11.62
N ILE A 102 12.71 -18.42 -11.44
CA ILE A 102 11.41 -18.15 -10.81
C ILE A 102 11.60 -17.70 -9.36
N ARG A 103 12.52 -18.34 -8.62
CA ARG A 103 12.89 -17.92 -7.27
C ARG A 103 13.34 -16.47 -7.24
N ARG A 104 14.31 -16.11 -8.10
CA ARG A 104 14.85 -14.74 -8.17
C ARG A 104 13.76 -13.71 -8.47
N LYS A 105 12.87 -14.02 -9.42
CA LYS A 105 11.73 -13.15 -9.79
C LYS A 105 10.82 -12.89 -8.60
N PHE A 106 10.40 -13.93 -7.87
CA PHE A 106 9.57 -13.77 -6.66
C PHE A 106 10.26 -12.99 -5.55
N PHE A 107 11.57 -13.16 -5.35
CA PHE A 107 12.33 -12.37 -4.38
C PHE A 107 12.36 -10.89 -4.75
N LEU A 108 12.56 -10.55 -6.03
CA LEU A 108 12.52 -9.15 -6.48
C LEU A 108 11.14 -8.52 -6.21
N ILE A 109 10.06 -9.21 -6.54
CA ILE A 109 8.70 -8.74 -6.29
C ILE A 109 8.45 -8.58 -4.79
N SER A 110 8.89 -9.53 -3.96
CA SER A 110 8.74 -9.46 -2.50
C SER A 110 9.47 -8.27 -1.91
N VAL A 111 10.73 -8.04 -2.29
CA VAL A 111 11.52 -6.89 -1.83
C VAL A 111 10.88 -5.58 -2.29
N GLY A 112 10.42 -5.51 -3.54
CA GLY A 112 9.65 -4.37 -4.05
C GLY A 112 8.41 -4.09 -3.21
N ALA A 113 7.63 -5.13 -2.87
CA ALA A 113 6.45 -5.00 -2.02
C ALA A 113 6.80 -4.46 -0.62
N PHE A 114 7.84 -4.99 0.03
CA PHE A 114 8.28 -4.48 1.32
C PHE A 114 8.68 -3.00 1.26
N ILE A 115 9.52 -2.62 0.29
CA ILE A 115 9.98 -1.24 0.13
C ILE A 115 8.80 -0.31 -0.15
N TYR A 116 7.89 -0.68 -1.05
CA TYR A 116 6.73 0.14 -1.39
C TYR A 116 5.80 0.35 -0.19
N ILE A 117 5.47 -0.74 0.52
CA ILE A 117 4.48 -0.68 1.61
C ILE A 117 5.05 0.03 2.83
N ILE A 118 6.30 -0.25 3.20
CA ILE A 118 6.99 0.50 4.27
C ILE A 118 7.13 1.96 3.86
N GLY A 119 7.51 2.23 2.61
CA GLY A 119 7.59 3.58 2.06
C GLY A 119 6.25 4.31 2.13
N ALA A 120 5.14 3.66 1.79
CA ALA A 120 3.80 4.25 1.86
C ALA A 120 3.37 4.59 3.30
N VAL A 121 3.72 3.73 4.28
CA VAL A 121 3.50 4.04 5.70
C VAL A 121 4.32 5.25 6.13
N LEU A 122 5.61 5.31 5.74
CA LEU A 122 6.47 6.43 6.06
C LEU A 122 6.04 7.72 5.35
N ASP A 123 5.61 7.65 4.09
CA ASP A 123 5.13 8.81 3.32
C ASP A 123 3.94 9.48 4.02
N GLY A 124 3.02 8.69 4.59
CA GLY A 124 1.89 9.22 5.36
C GLY A 124 2.23 9.69 6.78
N LEU A 125 3.41 9.37 7.31
CA LEU A 125 3.83 9.77 8.67
C LEU A 125 4.74 11.01 8.70
N PHE A 126 5.43 11.31 7.60
CA PHE A 126 6.40 12.40 7.52
C PHE A 126 5.79 13.61 6.81
N SER A 127 5.98 14.80 7.39
CA SER A 127 5.67 16.08 6.73
C SER A 127 6.63 16.38 5.58
N PRO A 128 6.21 17.19 4.58
CA PRO A 128 7.03 17.65 3.46
C PRO A 128 8.46 18.05 3.87
N GLY A 129 9.45 17.46 3.21
CA GLY A 129 10.86 17.71 3.52
C GLY A 129 11.82 16.73 2.84
N LEU A 130 13.11 16.85 3.17
CA LEU A 130 14.17 16.04 2.56
C LEU A 130 13.97 14.53 2.77
N ALA A 131 13.43 14.11 3.92
CA ALA A 131 13.16 12.69 4.21
C ALA A 131 12.20 12.05 3.20
N LEU A 132 11.15 12.78 2.79
CA LEU A 132 10.17 12.31 1.80
C LEU A 132 10.80 12.06 0.43
N ILE A 133 11.83 12.82 0.04
CA ILE A 133 12.54 12.59 -1.23
C ILE A 133 13.14 11.18 -1.23
N PHE A 134 13.79 10.78 -0.14
CA PHE A 134 14.36 9.44 -0.02
C PHE A 134 13.29 8.35 0.03
N ILE A 135 12.22 8.57 0.80
CA ILE A 135 11.09 7.63 0.92
C ILE A 135 10.47 7.39 -0.46
N ARG A 136 10.09 8.47 -1.17
CA ARG A 136 9.47 8.40 -2.50
C ARG A 136 10.43 7.85 -3.56
N SER A 137 11.73 8.13 -3.45
CA SER A 137 12.74 7.50 -4.31
C SER A 137 12.82 5.99 -4.09
N GLY A 138 12.75 5.54 -2.84
CA GLY A 138 12.65 4.11 -2.50
C GLY A 138 11.38 3.47 -3.07
N MET A 139 10.24 4.15 -2.93
CA MET A 139 8.98 3.70 -3.53
C MET A 139 9.06 3.65 -5.06
N ALA A 140 9.68 4.62 -5.72
CA ALA A 140 9.92 4.59 -7.16
C ALA A 140 10.85 3.43 -7.55
N PHE A 141 11.90 3.17 -6.77
CA PHE A 141 12.79 2.03 -6.97
C PHE A 141 12.05 0.69 -6.85
N SER A 142 11.04 0.59 -5.98
CA SER A 142 10.20 -0.61 -5.88
C SER A 142 9.49 -0.96 -7.19
N ALA A 143 9.09 0.03 -7.99
CA ALA A 143 8.49 -0.19 -9.31
C ALA A 143 9.48 -0.86 -10.26
N TRP A 144 10.77 -0.53 -10.14
CA TRP A 144 11.81 -1.17 -10.93
C TRP A 144 12.01 -2.65 -10.54
N LEU A 145 11.94 -2.95 -9.24
CA LEU A 145 11.98 -4.32 -8.74
C LEU A 145 10.78 -5.14 -9.21
N PHE A 146 9.57 -4.56 -9.19
CA PHE A 146 8.39 -5.19 -9.75
C PHE A 146 8.54 -5.47 -11.25
N TYR A 147 9.02 -4.49 -12.02
CA TYR A 147 9.27 -4.65 -13.45
C TYR A 147 10.21 -5.82 -13.75
N PHE A 148 11.39 -5.89 -13.11
CA PHE A 148 12.31 -7.00 -13.33
C PHE A 148 11.83 -8.33 -12.77
N GLY A 149 10.98 -8.30 -11.73
CA GLY A 149 10.33 -9.50 -11.21
C GLY A 149 9.30 -10.09 -12.18
N LEU A 150 8.65 -9.25 -12.99
CA LEU A 150 7.60 -9.66 -13.93
C LEU A 150 8.09 -9.82 -15.37
N LYS A 151 9.17 -9.13 -15.75
CA LYS A 151 9.78 -9.20 -17.09
C LYS A 151 10.11 -10.64 -17.45
N GLU A 152 9.76 -11.07 -18.66
CA GLU A 152 10.04 -12.42 -19.19
C GLU A 152 11.54 -12.69 -19.33
#